data_AF-A0A1Q4A9C4-F1
#
_entry.id   AF-A0A1Q4A9C4-F1
#
_cell.length_a   1.000
_cell.length_b   1.000
_cell.length_c   1.000
_cell.angle_alpha   90.00
_cell.angle_beta   90.00
_cell.angle_gamma   90.00
#
_symmetry.space_group_name_H-M   'P 1'
#
loop_
_entity.id
_entity.type
_entity.pdbx_description
1 polymer ?
#
loop_
_entity_poly.entity_id
_entity_poly.type
_entity_poly.pdbx_seq_one_letter_code
_entity_poly.pdbx_strand_id
1 'polypeptide(L)'
;MSLTPEILVGYLRKEYKSAASHRVLLFWLQLFVALPGAISVITINETLTYFLAIGALVLLVIWWLAYSRYQRTREAAEAARRAALLVDGLGYKMSPEETLAFRAKMTVSEEEAAASIKADYYNTQIPAGPARLAEMLHESAFYTAALQKISSFAMMALFVVLVVAFAAVAFAALPYVEHATALIIMRIFLALMVFWMSTDVLGACLAHLSAAAEIERVKTRLQIARKDNYPLEDVMMIMGDYNASVGSAPEIVPWAYDLTAPKLNRLWAEYISNVHQVEVHA
;
A
#
# COMPACT_ATOMS: atom_id res chain seq x y z
N MET A 1 24.64 -17.32 6.05
CA MET A 1 24.99 -15.94 6.43
C MET A 1 23.86 -15.39 7.30
N SER A 2 24.17 -14.87 8.49
CA SER A 2 23.16 -14.32 9.41
C SER A 2 22.46 -13.12 8.78
N LEU A 3 21.13 -13.04 8.91
CA LEU A 3 20.37 -11.86 8.49
C LEU A 3 20.72 -10.70 9.42
N THR A 4 21.45 -9.71 8.91
CA THR A 4 21.76 -8.48 9.65
C THR A 4 20.60 -7.48 9.55
N PRO A 5 20.49 -6.52 10.48
CA PRO A 5 19.49 -5.44 10.39
C PRO A 5 19.47 -4.73 9.03
N GLU A 6 20.64 -4.47 8.46
CA GLU A 6 20.80 -3.69 7.23
C GLU A 6 20.26 -4.45 6.02
N ILE A 7 20.54 -5.75 5.91
CA ILE A 7 20.02 -6.55 4.80
C ILE A 7 18.49 -6.71 4.90
N LEU A 8 17.92 -6.77 6.11
CA LEU A 8 16.47 -6.80 6.30
C LEU A 8 15.81 -5.50 5.82
N VAL A 9 16.44 -4.35 6.06
CA VAL A 9 16.02 -3.06 5.48
C VAL A 9 16.16 -3.07 3.96
N GLY A 10 17.20 -3.70 3.42
CA GLY A 10 17.36 -3.92 1.98
C GLY A 10 16.19 -4.69 1.36
N TYR A 11 15.84 -5.83 1.96
CA TYR A 11 14.66 -6.63 1.58
C TYR A 11 13.38 -5.81 1.67
N LEU A 12 13.14 -5.16 2.81
CA LEU A 12 12.00 -4.29 3.07
C LEU A 12 11.77 -3.28 1.94
N ARG A 13 12.80 -2.50 1.59
CA ARG A 13 12.71 -1.43 0.59
C ARG A 13 12.49 -1.98 -0.81
N LYS A 14 13.23 -3.03 -1.17
CA LYS A 14 13.16 -3.63 -2.51
C LYS A 14 11.82 -4.33 -2.74
N GLU A 15 11.32 -5.07 -1.75
CA GLU A 15 10.04 -5.78 -1.81
C GLU A 15 8.86 -4.80 -1.89
N TYR A 16 8.83 -3.73 -1.08
CA TYR A 16 7.79 -2.70 -1.22
C TYR A 16 7.83 -2.00 -2.58
N LYS A 17 9.03 -1.67 -3.09
CA LYS A 17 9.16 -1.10 -4.44
C LYS A 17 8.64 -2.06 -5.52
N SER A 18 8.95 -3.35 -5.39
CA SER A 18 8.44 -4.40 -6.26
C SER A 18 6.91 -4.50 -6.17
N ALA A 19 6.34 -4.54 -4.96
CA ALA A 19 4.90 -4.62 -4.75
C ALA A 19 4.17 -3.40 -5.35
N ALA A 20 4.70 -2.19 -5.16
CA ALA A 20 4.17 -0.97 -5.77
C ALA A 20 4.16 -1.04 -7.31
N SER A 21 5.22 -1.57 -7.94
CA SER A 21 5.26 -1.73 -9.40
C SER A 21 4.22 -2.74 -9.92
N HIS A 22 4.03 -3.87 -9.23
CA HIS A 22 3.00 -4.85 -9.57
C HIS A 22 1.59 -4.28 -9.36
N ARG A 23 1.39 -3.43 -8.35
CA ARG A 23 0.11 -2.74 -8.11
C ARG A 23 -0.28 -1.80 -9.26
N VAL A 24 0.69 -1.08 -9.84
CA VAL A 24 0.47 -0.24 -11.02
C VAL A 24 0.12 -1.10 -12.23
N LEU A 25 0.82 -2.20 -12.45
CA LEU A 25 0.49 -3.15 -13.53
C LEU A 25 -0.94 -3.69 -13.37
N LEU A 26 -1.34 -4.06 -12.16
CA LEU A 26 -2.69 -4.55 -11.88
C LEU A 26 -3.78 -3.54 -12.20
N PHE A 27 -3.54 -2.27 -11.91
CA PHE A 27 -4.46 -1.19 -12.27
C PHE A 27 -4.66 -1.11 -13.79
N TRP A 28 -3.58 -1.14 -14.57
CA TRP A 28 -3.67 -1.13 -16.03
C TRP A 28 -4.33 -2.39 -16.59
N LEU A 29 -3.99 -3.57 -16.07
CA LEU A 29 -4.63 -4.83 -16.46
C LEU A 29 -6.13 -4.78 -16.18
N GLN A 30 -6.56 -4.25 -15.03
CA GLN A 30 -7.96 -4.09 -14.71
C GLN A 30 -8.69 -3.16 -15.69
N LEU A 31 -8.06 -2.06 -16.10
CA LEU A 31 -8.59 -1.19 -17.15
C LEU A 31 -8.71 -1.93 -18.49
N PHE A 32 -7.70 -2.71 -18.88
CA PHE A 32 -7.74 -3.50 -20.11
C PHE A 32 -8.80 -4.60 -20.09
N VAL A 33 -9.02 -5.27 -18.96
CA VAL A 33 -10.08 -6.29 -18.79
C VAL A 33 -11.47 -5.69 -19.03
N ALA A 34 -11.68 -4.42 -18.71
CA ALA A 34 -12.96 -3.75 -18.92
C ALA A 34 -13.25 -3.37 -20.39
N LEU A 35 -12.20 -3.18 -21.21
CA LEU A 35 -12.35 -2.72 -22.59
C LEU A 35 -13.16 -3.68 -23.47
N PRO A 36 -12.92 -5.02 -23.48
CA PRO A 36 -13.74 -5.93 -24.26
C PRO A 36 -15.24 -5.86 -23.93
N GLY A 37 -15.59 -5.66 -22.65
CA GLY A 37 -16.97 -5.47 -22.22
C GLY A 37 -17.58 -4.16 -22.73
N ALA A 38 -16.81 -3.07 -22.70
CA ALA A 38 -17.24 -1.79 -23.26
C ALA A 38 -17.40 -1.84 -24.79
N ILE A 39 -16.50 -2.53 -25.50
CA ILE A 39 -16.54 -2.66 -26.96
C ILE A 39 -17.67 -3.61 -27.40
N SER A 40 -17.95 -4.67 -26.64
CA SER A 40 -19.01 -5.63 -27.00
C SER A 40 -20.40 -4.99 -27.00
N VAL A 41 -20.63 -3.99 -26.13
CA VAL A 41 -21.89 -3.24 -26.05
C VAL A 41 -22.29 -2.59 -27.37
N ILE A 42 -21.32 -2.04 -28.11
CA ILE A 42 -21.53 -1.35 -29.39
C ILE A 42 -21.39 -2.28 -30.60
N THR A 43 -21.00 -3.53 -30.37
CA THR A 43 -20.74 -4.50 -31.43
C THR A 43 -22.02 -5.28 -31.75
N ILE A 44 -22.43 -5.23 -33.03
CA ILE A 44 -23.59 -6.00 -33.54
C ILE A 44 -23.16 -7.38 -34.06
N ASN A 45 -21.87 -7.54 -34.43
CA ASN A 45 -21.33 -8.76 -35.01
C ASN A 45 -21.09 -9.84 -33.93
N GLU A 46 -21.77 -10.98 -34.07
CA GLU A 46 -21.66 -12.12 -33.15
C GLU A 46 -20.23 -12.69 -33.10
N THR A 47 -19.58 -12.85 -34.25
CA THR A 47 -18.20 -13.37 -34.34
C THR A 47 -17.22 -12.47 -33.60
N LEU A 48 -17.33 -11.15 -33.76
CA LEU A 48 -16.48 -10.20 -33.02
C LEU A 48 -16.75 -10.27 -31.52
N THR A 49 -18.01 -10.43 -31.12
CA THR A 49 -18.39 -10.60 -29.70
C THR A 49 -17.78 -11.85 -29.08
N TYR A 50 -17.73 -12.98 -29.82
CA TYR A 50 -17.03 -14.19 -29.37
C TYR A 50 -15.53 -13.95 -29.16
N PHE A 51 -14.84 -13.27 -30.09
CA PHE A 51 -13.42 -12.95 -29.91
C PHE A 51 -13.17 -12.01 -28.73
N LEU A 52 -14.05 -11.02 -28.51
CA LEU A 52 -13.97 -10.12 -27.36
C LEU A 52 -14.15 -10.88 -26.03
N ALA A 53 -15.08 -11.84 -25.97
CA ALA A 53 -15.28 -12.67 -24.79
C ALA A 53 -14.07 -13.56 -24.48
N ILE A 54 -13.48 -14.20 -25.50
CA ILE A 54 -12.24 -14.98 -25.34
C ILE A 54 -11.09 -14.08 -24.88
N GLY A 55 -10.93 -12.90 -25.49
CA GLY A 55 -9.93 -11.92 -25.10
C GLY A 55 -10.09 -11.45 -23.65
N ALA A 56 -11.32 -11.18 -23.22
CA ALA A 56 -11.63 -10.81 -21.83
C ALA A 56 -11.24 -11.92 -20.85
N LEU A 57 -11.52 -13.18 -21.17
CA LEU A 57 -11.15 -14.32 -20.35
C LEU A 57 -9.63 -14.46 -20.22
N VAL A 58 -8.89 -14.32 -21.33
CA VAL A 58 -7.42 -14.35 -21.32
C VAL A 58 -6.85 -13.21 -20.46
N LEU A 59 -7.36 -11.99 -20.62
CA LEU A 59 -6.95 -10.84 -19.81
C LEU A 59 -7.24 -11.04 -18.32
N LEU A 60 -8.39 -11.64 -17.98
CA LEU A 60 -8.75 -11.97 -16.60
C LEU A 60 -7.76 -12.99 -15.99
N VAL A 61 -7.36 -14.02 -16.75
CA VAL A 61 -6.34 -14.99 -16.30
C VAL A 61 -4.99 -14.31 -16.09
N ILE A 62 -4.58 -13.42 -17.00
CA ILE A 62 -3.33 -12.64 -16.85
C ILE A 62 -3.41 -11.75 -15.60
N TRP A 63 -4.53 -11.09 -15.38
CA TRP A 63 -4.77 -10.28 -14.18
C TRP A 63 -4.67 -11.12 -12.90
N TRP A 64 -5.27 -12.31 -12.88
CA TRP A 64 -5.22 -13.22 -11.74
C TRP A 64 -3.80 -13.67 -11.39
N LEU A 65 -3.00 -14.03 -12.42
CA LEU A 65 -1.59 -14.41 -12.23
C LEU A 65 -0.76 -13.23 -11.70
N ALA A 66 -0.96 -12.03 -12.26
CA ALA A 66 -0.32 -10.81 -11.76
C ALA A 66 -0.73 -10.51 -10.31
N TYR A 67 -1.99 -10.76 -9.95
CA TYR A 67 -2.53 -10.50 -8.61
C TYR A 67 -1.92 -11.44 -7.58
N SER A 68 -1.79 -12.73 -7.91
CA SER A 68 -1.10 -13.71 -7.06
C SER A 68 0.37 -13.33 -6.84
N ARG A 69 1.07 -12.86 -7.88
CA ARG A 69 2.46 -12.41 -7.75
C ARG A 69 2.57 -11.16 -6.87
N TYR A 70 1.68 -10.19 -7.07
CA TYR A 70 1.59 -9.00 -6.22
C TYR A 70 1.39 -9.36 -4.74
N GLN A 71 0.44 -10.23 -4.42
CA GLN A 71 0.20 -10.67 -3.03
C GLN A 71 1.45 -11.27 -2.40
N ARG A 72 2.17 -12.14 -3.12
CA ARG A 72 3.43 -12.72 -2.63
C ARG A 72 4.49 -11.67 -2.33
N THR A 73 4.69 -10.70 -3.23
CA THR A 73 5.65 -9.60 -3.02
C THR A 73 5.27 -8.72 -1.83
N ARG A 74 3.97 -8.41 -1.67
CA ARG A 74 3.47 -7.61 -0.54
C ARG A 74 3.67 -8.34 0.78
N GLU A 75 3.37 -9.63 0.84
CA GLU A 75 3.60 -10.43 2.02
C GLU A 75 5.08 -10.54 2.41
N ALA A 76 5.97 -10.65 1.41
CA ALA A 76 7.41 -10.65 1.63
C ALA A 76 7.87 -9.30 2.19
N ALA A 77 7.38 -8.18 1.66
CA ALA A 77 7.67 -6.84 2.17
C ALA A 77 7.24 -6.68 3.64
N GLU A 78 6.02 -7.10 3.99
CA GLU A 78 5.53 -7.05 5.38
C GLU A 78 6.34 -7.97 6.31
N ALA A 79 6.74 -9.15 5.83
CA ALA A 79 7.61 -10.05 6.59
C ALA A 79 8.99 -9.42 6.84
N ALA A 80 9.59 -8.80 5.83
CA ALA A 80 10.85 -8.06 5.95
C ALA A 80 10.73 -6.88 6.92
N ARG A 81 9.61 -6.14 6.90
CA ARG A 81 9.34 -5.05 7.84
C ARG A 81 9.31 -5.53 9.28
N ARG A 82 8.53 -6.59 9.55
CA ARG A 82 8.43 -7.17 10.90
C ARG A 82 9.76 -7.72 11.38
N ALA A 83 10.48 -8.42 10.49
CA ALA A 83 11.81 -8.91 10.77
C ALA A 83 12.77 -7.78 11.13
N ALA A 84 12.81 -6.69 10.35
CA ALA A 84 13.64 -5.53 10.63
C ALA A 84 13.29 -4.92 12.00
N LEU A 85 12.00 -4.73 12.32
CA LEU A 85 11.57 -4.21 13.62
C LEU A 85 11.99 -5.12 14.80
N LEU A 86 11.86 -6.44 14.68
CA LEU A 86 12.23 -7.36 15.75
C LEU A 86 13.74 -7.48 15.92
N VAL A 87 14.48 -7.67 14.82
CA VAL A 87 15.93 -7.90 14.85
C VAL A 87 16.68 -6.64 15.22
N ASP A 88 16.36 -5.50 14.58
CA ASP A 88 17.01 -4.22 14.87
C ASP A 88 16.45 -3.57 16.13
N GLY A 89 15.13 -3.56 16.30
CA GLY A 89 14.47 -2.87 17.41
C GLY A 89 14.64 -3.59 18.74
N LEU A 90 14.29 -4.88 18.80
CA LEU A 90 14.35 -5.65 20.05
C LEU A 90 15.68 -6.39 20.24
N GLY A 91 16.53 -6.47 19.21
CA GLY A 91 17.76 -7.28 19.26
C GLY A 91 17.47 -8.78 19.15
N TYR A 92 16.31 -9.14 18.62
CA TYR A 92 15.90 -10.53 18.47
C TYR A 92 16.83 -11.25 17.48
N LYS A 93 17.25 -12.46 17.84
CA LYS A 93 18.09 -13.31 16.98
C LYS A 93 17.23 -14.41 16.41
N MET A 94 17.05 -14.40 15.09
CA MET A 94 16.35 -15.46 14.37
C MET A 94 17.11 -16.78 14.50
N SER A 95 16.38 -17.86 14.75
CA SER A 95 16.90 -19.22 14.65
C SER A 95 17.29 -19.56 13.19
N PRO A 96 18.10 -20.61 12.97
CA PRO A 96 18.41 -21.07 11.62
C PRO A 96 17.17 -21.45 10.80
N GLU A 97 16.16 -22.05 11.43
CA GLU A 97 14.90 -22.43 10.79
C GLU A 97 14.09 -21.20 10.35
N GLU A 98 13.98 -20.20 11.23
CA GLU A 98 13.31 -18.93 10.91
C GLU A 98 14.04 -18.16 9.81
N THR A 99 15.39 -18.19 9.83
CA THR A 99 16.22 -17.59 8.78
C THR A 99 15.95 -18.25 7.42
N LEU A 100 15.87 -19.58 7.39
CA LEU A 100 15.57 -20.33 6.17
C LEU A 100 14.14 -20.05 5.69
N ALA A 101 13.16 -20.08 6.58
CA ALA A 101 11.77 -19.77 6.28
C ALA A 101 11.59 -18.33 5.77
N PHE A 102 12.30 -17.37 6.37
CA PHE A 102 12.32 -15.98 5.93
C PHE A 102 12.86 -15.88 4.50
N ARG A 103 14.01 -16.49 4.21
CA ARG A 103 14.62 -16.46 2.87
C ARG A 103 13.75 -17.14 1.82
N ALA A 104 13.09 -18.25 2.17
CA ALA A 104 12.15 -18.93 1.28
C ALA A 104 10.90 -18.08 0.95
N LYS A 105 10.53 -17.16 1.85
CA LYS A 105 9.40 -16.24 1.64
C LYS A 105 9.76 -15.05 0.75
N MET A 106 11.02 -14.62 0.72
CA MET A 106 11.45 -13.48 -0.08
C MET A 106 11.30 -13.76 -1.59
N THR A 107 10.91 -12.75 -2.34
CA THR A 107 10.77 -12.81 -3.81
C THR A 107 11.95 -12.18 -4.53
N VAL A 108 12.70 -11.32 -3.84
CA VAL A 108 13.91 -10.65 -4.34
C VAL A 108 15.16 -11.40 -3.91
N SER A 109 16.24 -11.31 -4.71
CA SER A 109 17.51 -11.94 -4.35
C SER A 109 18.22 -11.15 -3.24
N GLU A 110 19.16 -11.81 -2.55
CA GLU A 110 19.99 -11.15 -1.54
C GLU A 110 20.87 -10.03 -2.15
N GLU A 111 21.32 -10.20 -3.39
CA GLU A 111 22.09 -9.18 -4.11
C GLU A 111 21.25 -7.93 -4.38
N GLU A 112 19.99 -8.10 -4.79
CA GLU A 112 19.07 -6.98 -5.02
C GLU A 112 18.70 -6.27 -3.71
N ALA A 113 18.54 -7.04 -2.62
CA ALA A 113 18.32 -6.50 -1.29
C ALA A 113 19.55 -5.72 -0.81
N ALA A 114 20.76 -6.26 -1.00
CA ALA A 114 22.02 -5.61 -0.66
C ALA A 114 22.21 -4.26 -1.38
N ALA A 115 21.86 -4.19 -2.67
CA ALA A 115 21.89 -2.94 -3.43
C ALA A 115 20.88 -1.89 -2.92
N SER A 116 19.89 -2.30 -2.13
CA SER A 116 18.82 -1.46 -1.60
C SER A 116 19.00 -1.13 -0.11
N ILE A 117 20.15 -1.48 0.48
CA ILE A 117 20.46 -1.17 1.88
C ILE A 117 20.42 0.35 2.11
N LYS A 118 19.89 0.75 3.27
CA LYS A 118 20.00 2.10 3.81
C LYS A 118 20.33 1.99 5.29
N ALA A 119 21.58 2.31 5.65
CA ALA A 119 22.07 2.15 7.02
C ALA A 119 21.37 3.10 8.01
N ASP A 120 21.01 4.30 7.55
CA ASP A 120 20.28 5.34 8.29
C ASP A 120 18.76 5.27 8.01
N TYR A 121 18.21 4.06 7.91
CA TYR A 121 16.78 3.91 7.62
C TYR A 121 15.91 4.37 8.78
N TYR A 122 16.27 4.02 10.01
CA TYR A 122 15.66 4.53 11.23
C TYR A 122 16.55 5.62 11.83
N ASN A 123 15.95 6.68 12.34
CA ASN A 123 16.68 7.80 12.94
C ASN A 123 17.23 7.44 14.34
N THR A 124 16.57 6.52 15.05
CA THR A 124 16.94 6.16 16.43
C THR A 124 18.32 5.49 16.52
N GLN A 125 19.12 5.96 17.48
CA GLN A 125 20.44 5.42 17.82
C GLN A 125 20.43 4.71 19.18
N ILE A 126 19.26 4.54 19.80
CA ILE A 126 19.13 3.84 21.08
C ILE A 126 19.55 2.37 20.88
N PRO A 127 20.27 1.74 21.82
CA PRO A 127 20.57 0.31 21.77
C PRO A 127 19.32 -0.55 21.68
N ALA A 128 19.46 -1.75 21.10
CA ALA A 128 18.37 -2.71 20.97
C ALA A 128 17.65 -2.98 22.30
N GLY A 129 16.32 -2.94 22.27
CA GLY A 129 15.44 -3.09 23.44
C GLY A 129 14.06 -2.49 23.21
N PRO A 130 13.16 -2.54 24.23
CA PRO A 130 11.79 -2.03 24.12
C PRO A 130 11.71 -0.58 23.66
N ALA A 131 12.60 0.29 24.16
CA ALA A 131 12.66 1.70 23.80
C ALA A 131 13.02 1.93 22.32
N ARG A 132 14.03 1.22 21.79
CA ARG A 132 14.42 1.32 20.38
C ARG A 132 13.30 0.83 19.47
N LEU A 133 12.68 -0.30 19.80
CA LEU A 133 11.51 -0.80 19.07
C LEU A 133 10.37 0.23 19.08
N ALA A 134 10.08 0.84 20.22
CA ALA A 134 9.05 1.86 20.34
C ALA A 134 9.35 3.10 19.47
N GLU A 135 10.60 3.58 19.43
CA GLU A 135 10.98 4.69 18.56
C GLU A 135 10.90 4.34 17.07
N MET A 136 11.35 3.15 16.68
CA MET A 136 11.22 2.65 15.31
C MET A 136 9.76 2.50 14.89
N LEU A 137 8.89 2.01 15.79
CA LEU A 137 7.45 1.93 15.56
C LEU A 137 6.84 3.32 15.42
N HIS A 138 7.26 4.27 16.25
CA HIS A 138 6.77 5.64 16.17
C HIS A 138 7.13 6.26 14.83
N GLU A 139 8.40 6.17 14.43
CA GLU A 139 8.87 6.67 13.13
C GLU A 139 8.11 6.01 11.99
N SER A 140 8.01 4.69 12.00
CA SER A 140 7.28 3.93 10.96
C SER A 140 5.80 4.34 10.90
N ALA A 141 5.15 4.50 12.05
CA ALA A 141 3.75 4.91 12.14
C ALA A 141 3.56 6.35 11.67
N PHE A 142 4.48 7.26 11.99
CA PHE A 142 4.46 8.65 11.55
C PHE A 142 4.44 8.75 10.02
N TYR A 143 5.39 8.11 9.35
CA TYR A 143 5.45 8.12 7.89
C TYR A 143 4.26 7.38 7.28
N THR A 144 3.92 6.20 7.79
CA THR A 144 2.87 5.36 7.20
C THR A 144 1.49 6.01 7.32
N ALA A 145 1.13 6.57 8.47
CA ALA A 145 -0.16 7.26 8.64
C ALA A 145 -0.31 8.44 7.68
N ALA A 146 0.74 9.25 7.53
CA ALA A 146 0.72 10.39 6.63
C ALA A 146 0.58 9.95 5.16
N LEU A 147 1.32 8.93 4.74
CA LEU A 147 1.25 8.38 3.39
C LEU A 147 -0.11 7.75 3.08
N GLN A 148 -0.72 7.06 4.04
CA GLN A 148 -2.07 6.51 3.92
C GLN A 148 -3.11 7.63 3.74
N LYS A 149 -2.99 8.72 4.51
CA LYS A 149 -3.85 9.89 4.36
C LYS A 149 -3.70 10.55 2.99
N ILE A 150 -2.47 10.74 2.49
CA ILE A 150 -2.24 11.28 1.14
C ILE A 150 -2.81 10.35 0.07
N SER A 151 -2.63 9.03 0.24
CA SER A 151 -3.17 8.01 -0.66
C SER A 151 -4.69 8.05 -0.72
N SER A 152 -5.37 8.32 0.40
CA SER A 152 -6.82 8.50 0.42
C SER A 152 -7.27 9.70 -0.44
N PHE A 153 -6.57 10.83 -0.37
CA PHE A 153 -6.88 11.99 -1.20
C PHE A 153 -6.65 11.70 -2.68
N ALA A 154 -5.60 10.96 -3.02
CA ALA A 154 -5.35 10.52 -4.39
C ALA A 154 -6.48 9.61 -4.91
N MET A 155 -6.96 8.66 -4.10
CA MET A 155 -8.09 7.80 -4.46
C MET A 155 -9.40 8.58 -4.59
N MET A 156 -9.64 9.56 -3.71
CA MET A 156 -10.79 10.45 -3.82
C MET A 156 -10.73 11.30 -5.10
N ALA A 157 -9.56 11.86 -5.43
CA ALA A 157 -9.37 12.62 -6.67
C ALA A 157 -9.63 11.75 -7.90
N LEU A 158 -9.10 10.52 -7.92
CA LEU A 158 -9.38 9.55 -8.98
C LEU A 158 -10.88 9.25 -9.08
N PHE A 159 -11.55 9.03 -7.96
CA PHE A 159 -12.99 8.80 -7.92
C PHE A 159 -13.77 9.98 -8.53
N VAL A 160 -13.47 11.21 -8.13
CA VAL A 160 -14.10 12.42 -8.69
C VAL A 160 -13.85 12.54 -10.19
N VAL A 161 -12.63 12.28 -10.67
CA VAL A 161 -12.32 12.27 -12.10
C VAL A 161 -13.18 11.25 -12.85
N LEU A 162 -13.33 10.04 -12.30
CA LEU A 162 -14.21 9.02 -12.88
C LEU A 162 -15.68 9.46 -12.89
N VAL A 163 -16.18 10.11 -11.82
CA VAL A 163 -17.54 10.67 -11.77
C VAL A 163 -17.75 11.73 -12.85
N VAL A 164 -16.81 12.67 -12.97
CA VAL A 164 -16.91 13.76 -13.95
C VAL A 164 -16.81 13.24 -15.38
N ALA A 165 -15.90 12.32 -15.65
CA ALA A 165 -15.77 11.68 -16.97
C ALA A 165 -17.07 10.94 -17.34
N PHE A 166 -17.67 10.22 -16.39
CA PHE A 166 -18.95 9.55 -16.59
C PHE A 166 -20.08 10.54 -16.88
N ALA A 167 -20.22 11.59 -16.08
CA ALA A 167 -21.21 12.63 -16.31
C ALA A 167 -21.02 13.26 -17.69
N ALA A 168 -19.78 13.56 -18.08
CA ALA A 168 -19.48 14.12 -19.40
C ALA A 168 -19.90 13.20 -20.54
N VAL A 169 -19.62 11.89 -20.46
CA VAL A 169 -20.05 10.91 -21.47
C VAL A 169 -21.58 10.81 -21.52
N ALA A 170 -22.25 10.77 -20.36
CA ALA A 170 -23.71 10.71 -20.28
C ALA A 170 -24.36 11.96 -20.88
N PHE A 171 -23.88 13.16 -20.54
CA PHE A 171 -24.37 14.42 -21.12
C PHE A 171 -24.10 14.54 -22.62
N ALA A 172 -22.92 14.12 -23.08
CA ALA A 172 -22.58 14.12 -24.50
C ALA A 172 -23.44 13.16 -25.33
N ALA A 173 -24.00 12.12 -24.71
CA ALA A 173 -24.87 11.15 -25.36
C ALA A 173 -26.33 11.62 -25.51
N LEU A 174 -26.80 12.57 -24.67
CA LEU A 174 -28.19 13.05 -24.68
C LEU A 174 -28.71 13.58 -26.04
N PRO A 175 -27.93 14.30 -26.86
CA PRO A 175 -28.42 14.83 -28.15
C PRO A 175 -28.71 13.75 -29.20
N TYR A 176 -28.21 12.53 -29.01
CA TYR A 176 -28.26 11.45 -29.99
C TYR A 176 -29.34 10.41 -29.69
N VAL A 177 -30.19 10.64 -28.68
CA VAL A 177 -31.19 9.68 -28.18
C VAL A 177 -32.38 9.55 -29.15
N GLU A 178 -32.25 8.70 -30.17
CA GLU A 178 -33.37 8.03 -30.85
C GLU A 178 -33.65 6.66 -30.19
N HIS A 179 -34.81 6.02 -30.40
CA HIS A 179 -35.16 4.75 -29.72
C HIS A 179 -34.12 3.63 -29.87
N ALA A 180 -33.42 3.55 -31.01
CA ALA A 180 -32.32 2.61 -31.22
C ALA A 180 -31.02 3.03 -30.48
N THR A 181 -30.77 4.34 -30.39
CA THR A 181 -29.61 4.91 -29.67
C THR A 181 -29.79 4.85 -28.14
N ALA A 182 -31.02 4.94 -27.64
CA ALA A 182 -31.34 4.83 -26.22
C ALA A 182 -30.87 3.49 -25.62
N LEU A 183 -31.04 2.38 -26.34
CA LEU A 183 -30.57 1.06 -25.91
C LEU A 183 -29.04 0.99 -25.88
N ILE A 184 -28.35 1.62 -26.83
CA ILE A 184 -26.88 1.69 -26.85
C ILE A 184 -26.38 2.51 -25.65
N ILE A 185 -27.01 3.66 -25.38
CA ILE A 185 -26.67 4.52 -24.24
C ILE A 185 -26.86 3.79 -22.91
N MET A 186 -27.97 3.07 -22.75
CA MET A 186 -28.23 2.25 -21.55
C MET A 186 -27.18 1.15 -21.38
N ARG A 187 -26.73 0.51 -22.46
CA ARG A 187 -25.68 -0.51 -22.39
C ARG A 187 -24.31 0.09 -22.04
N ILE A 188 -23.97 1.27 -22.58
CA ILE A 188 -22.75 2.00 -22.19
C ILE A 188 -22.80 2.35 -20.71
N PHE A 189 -23.94 2.85 -20.24
CA PHE A 189 -24.18 3.17 -18.83
C PHE A 189 -24.02 1.95 -17.91
N LEU A 190 -24.59 0.80 -18.30
CA LEU A 190 -24.44 -0.46 -17.57
C LEU A 190 -22.98 -0.95 -17.55
N ALA A 191 -22.27 -0.91 -18.68
CA ALA A 191 -20.86 -1.30 -18.74
C ALA A 191 -19.98 -0.41 -17.86
N LEU A 192 -20.25 0.90 -17.84
CA LEU A 192 -19.56 1.86 -16.98
C LEU A 192 -19.89 1.64 -15.50
N MET A 193 -21.15 1.34 -15.13
CA MET A 193 -21.49 0.99 -13.75
C MET A 193 -20.77 -0.27 -13.27
N VAL A 194 -20.72 -1.32 -14.10
CA VAL A 194 -19.99 -2.56 -13.78
C VAL A 194 -18.50 -2.30 -13.60
N PHE A 195 -17.90 -1.49 -14.49
CA PHE A 195 -16.51 -1.06 -14.35
C PHE A 195 -16.27 -0.30 -13.02
N TRP A 196 -17.20 0.58 -12.65
CA TRP A 196 -17.08 1.39 -11.45
C TRP A 196 -17.16 0.56 -10.18
N MET A 197 -18.14 -0.35 -10.10
CA MET A 197 -18.27 -1.30 -9.01
C MET A 197 -17.06 -2.23 -8.93
N SER A 198 -16.46 -2.59 -10.06
CA SER A 198 -15.29 -3.46 -10.09
C SER A 198 -14.01 -2.78 -9.57
N THR A 199 -13.89 -1.46 -9.67
CA THR A 199 -12.63 -0.75 -9.34
C THR A 199 -12.47 -0.44 -7.85
N ASP A 200 -13.55 -0.55 -7.06
CA ASP A 200 -13.58 -0.31 -5.61
C ASP A 200 -12.76 0.91 -5.12
N VAL A 201 -12.73 2.00 -5.92
CA VAL A 201 -11.92 3.19 -5.61
C VAL A 201 -12.40 3.86 -4.32
N LEU A 202 -13.71 3.86 -4.10
CA LEU A 202 -14.31 4.42 -2.89
C LEU A 202 -14.00 3.56 -1.66
N GLY A 203 -14.10 2.23 -1.76
CA GLY A 203 -13.68 1.32 -0.68
C GLY A 203 -12.21 1.47 -0.35
N ALA A 204 -11.34 1.56 -1.37
CA ALA A 204 -9.92 1.84 -1.18
C ALA A 204 -9.68 3.19 -0.47
N CYS A 205 -10.40 4.25 -0.84
CA CYS A 205 -10.31 5.55 -0.17
C CYS A 205 -10.67 5.46 1.31
N LEU A 206 -11.79 4.81 1.64
CA LEU A 206 -12.24 4.62 3.02
C LEU A 206 -11.26 3.74 3.81
N ALA A 207 -10.74 2.68 3.20
CA ALA A 207 -9.74 1.82 3.81
C ALA A 207 -8.43 2.56 4.11
N HIS A 208 -7.97 3.44 3.21
CA HIS A 208 -6.81 4.31 3.46
C HIS A 208 -7.05 5.27 4.65
N LEU A 209 -8.24 5.88 4.73
CA LEU A 209 -8.58 6.77 5.85
C LEU A 209 -8.65 6.01 7.18
N SER A 210 -9.29 4.84 7.18
CA SER A 210 -9.38 3.99 8.35
C SER A 210 -7.99 3.56 8.81
N ALA A 211 -7.14 3.07 7.91
CA ALA A 211 -5.78 2.67 8.22
C ALA A 211 -4.95 3.83 8.78
N ALA A 212 -5.06 5.04 8.20
CA ALA A 212 -4.38 6.22 8.72
C ALA A 212 -4.81 6.53 10.16
N ALA A 213 -6.11 6.45 10.46
CA ALA A 213 -6.64 6.68 11.81
C ALA A 213 -6.14 5.63 12.82
N GLU A 214 -6.13 4.35 12.46
CA GLU A 214 -5.59 3.29 13.34
C GLU A 214 -4.09 3.48 13.63
N ILE A 215 -3.31 3.81 12.61
CA ILE A 215 -1.86 4.03 12.76
C ILE A 215 -1.57 5.30 13.59
N GLU A 216 -2.42 6.33 13.52
CA GLU A 216 -2.33 7.48 14.44
C GLU A 216 -2.64 7.11 15.90
N ARG A 217 -3.54 6.15 16.14
CA ARG A 217 -3.77 5.61 17.49
C ARG A 217 -2.54 4.89 18.04
N VAL A 218 -1.82 4.15 17.21
CA VAL A 218 -0.54 3.51 17.57
C VAL A 218 0.45 4.57 18.09
N LYS A 219 0.61 5.70 17.39
CA LYS A 219 1.49 6.79 17.83
C LYS A 219 1.09 7.35 19.19
N THR A 220 -0.21 7.60 19.38
CA THR A 220 -0.74 8.10 20.65
C THR A 220 -0.45 7.14 21.80
N ARG A 221 -0.59 5.83 21.57
CA ARG A 221 -0.28 4.80 22.58
C ARG A 221 1.20 4.70 22.88
N LEU A 222 2.08 4.84 21.89
CA LEU A 222 3.53 4.92 22.12
C LEU A 222 3.92 6.13 22.97
N GLN A 223 3.26 7.27 22.78
CA GLN A 223 3.48 8.46 23.62
C GLN A 223 3.04 8.24 25.08
N ILE A 224 2.00 7.44 25.31
CA ILE A 224 1.58 7.06 26.67
C ILE A 224 2.62 6.10 27.27
N ALA A 225 2.97 5.02 26.55
CA ALA A 225 3.95 4.03 27.00
C ALA A 225 5.34 4.64 27.29
N ARG A 226 5.69 5.74 26.62
CA ARG A 226 6.91 6.50 26.90
C ARG A 226 6.99 6.99 28.35
N LYS A 227 5.86 7.37 28.96
CA LYS A 227 5.83 7.86 30.36
C LYS A 227 6.28 6.80 31.35
N ASP A 228 6.02 5.54 31.03
CA ASP A 228 6.37 4.38 31.85
C ASP A 228 7.67 3.70 31.35
N ASN A 229 8.51 4.44 30.62
CA ASN A 229 9.79 3.98 30.06
C ASN A 229 9.68 2.74 29.15
N TYR A 230 8.62 2.69 28.34
CA TYR A 230 8.36 1.65 27.34
C TYR A 230 8.34 0.22 27.91
N PRO A 231 7.34 -0.14 28.74
CA PRO A 231 7.17 -1.52 29.19
C PRO A 231 7.08 -2.47 27.99
N LEU A 232 7.79 -3.60 28.05
CA LEU A 232 7.91 -4.51 26.90
C LEU A 232 6.54 -5.05 26.48
N GLU A 233 5.67 -5.38 27.44
CA GLU A 233 4.34 -5.92 27.20
C GLU A 233 3.49 -4.92 26.38
N ASP A 234 3.54 -3.64 26.76
CA ASP A 234 2.83 -2.57 26.08
C ASP A 234 3.38 -2.34 24.66
N VAL A 235 4.71 -2.30 24.50
CA VAL A 235 5.34 -2.12 23.20
C VAL A 235 5.00 -3.28 22.26
N MET A 236 5.01 -4.52 22.74
CA MET A 236 4.66 -5.69 21.93
C MET A 236 3.18 -5.70 21.54
N MET A 237 2.29 -5.31 22.44
CA MET A 237 0.87 -5.15 22.12
C MET A 237 0.67 -4.06 21.05
N ILE A 238 1.30 -2.91 21.22
CA ILE A 238 1.24 -1.81 20.26
C ILE A 238 1.84 -2.23 18.91
N MET A 239 2.93 -3.00 18.90
CA MET A 239 3.50 -3.57 17.69
C MET A 239 2.52 -4.49 16.96
N GLY A 240 1.78 -5.31 17.72
CA GLY A 240 0.70 -6.16 17.19
C GLY A 240 -0.35 -5.34 16.46
N ASP A 241 -0.85 -4.29 17.10
CA ASP A 241 -1.86 -3.39 16.52
C ASP A 241 -1.34 -2.63 15.30
N TYR A 242 -0.09 -2.19 15.34
CA TYR A 242 0.57 -1.59 14.20
C TYR A 242 0.67 -2.56 13.02
N ASN A 243 1.08 -3.80 13.28
CA ASN A 243 1.18 -4.83 12.25
C ASN A 243 -0.18 -5.20 11.65
N ALA A 244 -1.23 -5.30 12.48
CA ALA A 244 -2.59 -5.54 12.00
C ALA A 244 -3.10 -4.39 11.13
N SER A 245 -2.84 -3.15 11.56
CA SER A 245 -3.26 -1.94 10.83
C SER A 245 -2.54 -1.80 9.49
N VAL A 246 -1.22 -1.96 9.46
CA VAL A 246 -0.43 -1.87 8.21
C VAL A 246 -0.66 -3.06 7.29
N GLY A 247 -0.85 -4.26 7.85
CA GLY A 247 -1.10 -5.48 7.08
C GLY A 247 -2.47 -5.50 6.39
N SER A 248 -3.47 -4.83 6.96
CA SER A 248 -4.81 -4.68 6.37
C SER A 248 -4.96 -3.43 5.52
N ALA A 249 -4.02 -2.48 5.61
CA ALA A 249 -4.08 -1.23 4.85
C ALA A 249 -3.88 -1.48 3.35
N PRO A 250 -4.57 -0.72 2.48
CA PRO A 250 -4.28 -0.76 1.05
C PRO A 250 -2.85 -0.25 0.76
N GLU A 251 -2.30 -0.69 -0.35
CA GLU A 251 -0.97 -0.28 -0.82
C GLU A 251 -0.90 1.24 -1.00
N ILE A 252 0.16 1.85 -0.48
CA ILE A 252 0.40 3.29 -0.62
C ILE A 252 0.57 3.62 -2.09
N VAL A 253 0.02 4.76 -2.52
CA VAL A 253 0.15 5.21 -3.91
C VAL A 253 1.63 5.42 -4.25
N PRO A 254 2.17 4.85 -5.35
CA PRO A 254 3.61 4.77 -5.60
C PRO A 254 4.38 6.10 -5.52
N TRP A 255 3.77 7.20 -6.00
CA TRP A 255 4.38 8.52 -6.02
C TRP A 255 4.14 9.34 -4.75
N ALA A 256 3.31 8.85 -3.81
CA ALA A 256 2.95 9.60 -2.61
C ALA A 256 4.17 9.90 -1.74
N TYR A 257 5.10 8.95 -1.61
CA TYR A 257 6.34 9.16 -0.86
C TYR A 257 7.22 10.22 -1.51
N ASP A 258 7.53 10.08 -2.80
CA ASP A 258 8.46 11.00 -3.48
C ASP A 258 7.96 12.47 -3.46
N LEU A 259 6.65 12.69 -3.57
CA LEU A 259 6.07 14.04 -3.52
C LEU A 259 6.08 14.65 -2.11
N THR A 260 6.02 13.83 -1.06
CA THR A 260 5.80 14.32 0.31
C THR A 260 6.98 14.11 1.25
N ALA A 261 7.98 13.33 0.84
CA ALA A 261 9.19 13.06 1.60
C ALA A 261 9.87 14.34 2.11
N PRO A 262 10.06 15.42 1.32
CA PRO A 262 10.69 16.64 1.84
C PRO A 262 9.90 17.27 3.00
N LYS A 263 8.57 17.30 2.88
CA LYS A 263 7.68 17.84 3.92
C LYS A 263 7.66 16.94 5.16
N LEU A 264 7.55 15.62 4.97
CA LEU A 264 7.49 14.65 6.07
C LEU A 264 8.81 14.61 6.84
N ASN A 265 9.94 14.61 6.15
CA ASN A 265 11.26 14.65 6.79
C ASN A 265 11.45 15.92 7.62
N ARG A 266 10.97 17.07 7.12
CA ARG A 266 11.00 18.34 7.88
C ARG A 266 10.13 18.25 9.13
N LEU A 267 8.89 17.78 9.01
CA LEU A 267 7.97 17.65 10.14
C LEU A 267 8.48 16.64 11.18
N TRP A 268 9.12 15.57 10.74
CA TRP A 268 9.76 14.59 11.62
C TRP A 268 10.95 15.21 12.36
N ALA A 269 11.81 15.94 11.67
CA ALA A 269 12.93 16.64 12.29
C ALA A 269 12.47 17.68 13.33
N GLU A 270 11.42 18.47 13.01
CA GLU A 270 10.79 19.39 13.95
C GLU A 270 10.24 18.65 15.18
N TYR A 271 9.51 17.54 14.97
CA TYR A 271 8.98 16.71 16.06
C TYR A 271 10.08 16.20 16.98
N ILE A 272 11.14 15.60 16.43
CA ILE A 272 12.26 15.08 17.20
C ILE A 272 12.96 16.20 17.98
N SER A 273 13.15 17.38 17.37
CA SER A 273 13.76 18.52 18.06
C SER A 273 12.94 19.00 19.25
N ASN A 274 11.61 19.06 19.13
CA ASN A 274 10.71 19.46 20.21
C ASN A 274 10.69 18.43 21.34
N VAL A 275 10.71 17.14 20.99
CA VAL A 275 10.81 16.05 21.96
C VAL A 275 12.06 16.17 22.82
N HIS A 276 13.22 16.42 22.21
CA HIS A 276 14.48 16.57 22.93
C HIS A 276 14.49 17.81 23.84
N GLN A 277 13.87 18.92 23.41
CA GLN A 277 13.73 20.11 24.26
C GLN A 277 12.90 19.84 25.52
N VAL A 278 11.83 19.05 25.43
CA VAL A 278 11.00 18.71 26.59
C VAL A 278 11.76 17.83 27.58
N GLU A 279 12.57 16.87 27.11
CA GLU A 279 13.36 15.99 28.00
C GLU A 279 14.55 16.69 28.66
N VAL A 280 15.12 17.73 28.04
CA VAL A 280 16.21 18.52 28.64
C VAL A 280 15.68 19.49 29.73
N HIS A 281 14.40 19.81 29.70
CA HIS A 281 13.76 20.76 30.63
C HIS A 281 12.82 20.11 31.65
N ALA A 282 12.66 18.78 31.64
CA ALA A 282 11.90 17.99 32.61
C ALA A 282 12.82 17.34 33.65
#